data_AF-A0A7W2I660-F1
#
_entry.id   AF-A0A7W2I660-F1
#
_cell.length_a   1.000
_cell.length_b   1.000
_cell.length_c   1.000
_cell.angle_alpha   90.00
_cell.angle_beta   90.00
_cell.angle_gamma   90.00
#
_symmetry.space_group_name_H-M   'P 1'
#
loop_
_entity.id
_entity.type
_entity.pdbx_description
1 polymer ?
#
loop_
_entity_poly.entity_id
_entity_poly.type
_entity_poly.pdbx_seq_one_letter_code
_entity_poly.pdbx_strand_id
1 'polypeptide(L)'
;MSQVINPVYRKRLFAHRVGIALSVAAMSLGLAFLVWILATLLFKGFGALSVAMFTQTTPAPGSEGGGLLNAIVGSLMLVGLSTLISTPIGILAGIYLAEYGDDNKVAHVTRFVTDIMLSAPSIVIGLFVYAMYVANVKHFSGYAGTIALALIAVPVVVRTTDNMLRLVPNSLLEAAFALGAPRWKVALLVRLRAVKAGVVTGVLLALARISGETAPLLFTALNNQFFSADMNRPLANLPVVIYQFAMSPYDNWRSLAWGGALLVTFSVLALNILSRTVFHQRTPH
;
A
#
# COMPACT_ATOMS: atom_id res chain seq x y z
N MET A 1 -20.16 12.30 57.39
CA MET A 1 -21.03 11.62 56.41
C MET A 1 -20.19 10.76 55.48
N SER A 2 -19.89 9.53 55.90
CA SER A 2 -19.20 8.54 55.07
C SER A 2 -20.19 7.96 54.06
N GLN A 3 -20.10 8.38 52.79
CA GLN A 3 -20.88 7.74 51.73
C GLN A 3 -20.47 6.27 51.69
N VAL A 4 -21.39 5.38 52.06
CA VAL A 4 -21.25 3.93 51.93
C VAL A 4 -21.12 3.63 50.45
N ILE A 5 -19.88 3.47 49.98
CA ILE A 5 -19.60 3.20 48.57
C ILE A 5 -20.27 1.88 48.20
N ASN A 6 -21.25 1.96 47.29
CA ASN A 6 -22.02 0.82 46.82
C ASN A 6 -21.06 -0.32 46.37
N PRO A 7 -21.18 -1.55 46.89
CA PRO A 7 -20.29 -2.66 46.57
C PRO A 7 -20.29 -2.99 45.07
N VAL A 8 -21.39 -2.74 44.37
CA VAL A 8 -21.50 -2.88 42.90
C VAL A 8 -20.62 -1.85 42.19
N TYR A 9 -20.57 -0.61 42.69
CA TYR A 9 -19.70 0.45 42.15
C TYR A 9 -18.22 0.11 42.35
N ARG A 10 -17.83 -0.43 43.51
CA ARG A 10 -16.44 -0.86 43.77
C ARG A 10 -16.01 -2.00 42.86
N LYS A 11 -16.89 -2.98 42.61
CA LYS A 11 -16.64 -4.09 41.67
C LYS A 11 -16.48 -3.59 40.23
N ARG A 12 -17.34 -2.65 39.79
CA ARG A 12 -17.23 -2.01 38.46
C ARG A 12 -15.95 -1.20 38.31
N LEU A 13 -15.56 -0.43 39.34
CA LEU A 13 -14.34 0.37 39.33
C LEU A 13 -13.08 -0.51 39.27
N PHE A 14 -13.07 -1.63 39.99
CA PHE A 14 -11.99 -2.61 39.92
C PHE A 14 -11.91 -3.25 38.53
N ALA A 15 -13.03 -3.73 37.99
CA ALA A 15 -13.09 -4.31 36.65
C ALA A 15 -12.64 -3.30 35.56
N HIS A 16 -13.03 -2.04 35.69
CA HIS A 16 -12.59 -0.96 34.81
C HIS A 16 -11.08 -0.71 34.90
N ARG A 17 -10.51 -0.63 36.11
CA ARG A 17 -9.06 -0.46 36.31
C ARG A 17 -8.26 -1.64 35.78
N VAL A 18 -8.73 -2.86 36.02
CA VAL A 18 -8.13 -4.08 35.45
C VAL A 18 -8.22 -4.07 33.93
N GLY A 19 -9.37 -3.70 33.36
CA GLY A 19 -9.56 -3.57 31.91
C GLY A 19 -8.57 -2.58 31.28
N ILE A 20 -8.47 -1.37 31.83
CA ILE A 20 -7.50 -0.36 31.36
C ILE A 20 -6.06 -0.87 31.52
N ALA A 21 -5.72 -1.47 32.66
CA ALA A 21 -4.37 -1.99 32.90
C ALA A 21 -3.99 -3.08 31.88
N LEU A 22 -4.91 -4.01 31.59
CA LEU A 22 -4.70 -5.06 30.58
C LEU A 22 -4.60 -4.46 29.17
N SER A 23 -5.43 -3.48 28.80
CA SER A 23 -5.35 -2.80 27.51
C SER A 23 -4.03 -2.03 27.34
N VAL A 24 -3.59 -1.31 28.36
CA VAL A 24 -2.31 -0.59 28.35
C VAL A 24 -1.13 -1.56 28.31
N ALA A 25 -1.19 -2.66 29.05
CA ALA A 25 -0.16 -3.70 29.01
C ALA A 25 -0.06 -4.36 27.62
N ALA A 26 -1.19 -4.72 27.01
CA ALA A 26 -1.24 -5.29 25.67
C ALA A 26 -0.69 -4.30 24.62
N MET A 27 -1.09 -3.03 24.69
CA MET A 27 -0.57 -1.97 23.81
C MET A 27 0.95 -1.80 23.99
N SER A 28 1.42 -1.75 25.24
CA SER A 28 2.84 -1.55 25.56
C SER A 28 3.70 -2.72 25.07
N LEU A 29 3.20 -3.95 25.20
CA LEU A 29 3.86 -5.14 24.65
C LEU A 29 3.98 -5.03 23.12
N GLY A 30 2.89 -4.67 22.42
CA GLY A 30 2.92 -4.48 20.98
C GLY A 30 3.90 -3.38 20.54
N LEU A 31 3.91 -2.25 21.23
CA LEU A 31 4.85 -1.16 20.96
C LEU A 31 6.31 -1.56 21.25
N ALA A 32 6.56 -2.35 22.29
CA ALA A 32 7.91 -2.84 22.61
C ALA A 32 8.46 -3.71 21.47
N PHE A 33 7.67 -4.66 20.94
CA PHE A 33 8.06 -5.46 19.77
C PHE A 33 8.26 -4.61 18.52
N LEU A 34 7.39 -3.63 18.27
CA LEU A 34 7.53 -2.72 17.13
C LEU A 34 8.83 -1.92 17.23
N VAL A 35 9.12 -1.32 18.38
CA VAL A 35 10.36 -0.58 18.63
C VAL A 35 11.58 -1.48 18.47
N TRP A 36 11.51 -2.73 18.96
CA TRP A 36 12.61 -3.68 18.80
C TRP A 36 12.86 -4.05 17.32
N ILE A 37 11.81 -4.33 16.54
CA ILE A 37 11.94 -4.64 15.11
C ILE A 37 12.52 -3.44 14.36
N LEU A 38 12.00 -2.23 14.61
CA LEU A 38 12.50 -1.01 13.98
C LEU A 38 13.94 -0.70 14.38
N ALA A 39 14.30 -0.83 15.66
CA ALA A 39 15.67 -0.64 16.13
C ALA A 39 16.61 -1.64 15.44
N THR A 40 16.24 -2.92 15.39
CA THR A 40 17.04 -3.96 14.72
C THR A 40 17.21 -3.66 13.23
N LEU A 41 16.14 -3.23 12.56
CA LEU A 41 16.18 -2.82 11.15
C LEU A 41 17.11 -1.62 10.94
N LEU A 42 17.06 -0.61 11.80
CA LEU A 42 17.93 0.57 11.69
C LEU A 42 19.39 0.17 11.92
N PHE A 43 19.71 -0.56 13.00
CA PHE A 43 21.09 -0.96 13.29
C PHE A 43 21.69 -1.84 12.18
N LYS A 44 20.99 -2.89 11.77
CA LYS A 44 21.49 -3.81 10.74
C LYS A 44 21.41 -3.22 9.33
N GLY A 45 20.37 -2.44 9.04
CA GLY A 45 20.17 -1.82 7.74
C GLY A 45 21.18 -0.71 7.46
N PHE A 46 21.48 0.16 8.43
CA PHE A 46 22.53 1.17 8.26
C PHE A 46 23.92 0.55 8.14
N GLY A 47 24.19 -0.56 8.86
CA GLY A 47 25.43 -1.31 8.70
C GLY A 47 25.58 -2.00 7.33
N ALA A 48 24.48 -2.23 6.61
CA ALA A 48 24.47 -2.86 5.29
C ALA A 48 24.45 -1.86 4.12
N LEU A 49 24.25 -0.57 4.39
CA LEU A 49 24.22 0.46 3.35
C LEU A 49 25.61 0.64 2.75
N SER A 50 25.71 0.46 1.44
CA SER A 50 26.93 0.70 0.68
C SER A 50 26.60 1.29 -0.68
N VAL A 51 27.53 2.00 -1.30
CA VAL A 51 27.34 2.53 -2.66
C VAL A 51 27.12 1.38 -3.66
N ALA A 52 27.79 0.24 -3.45
CA ALA A 52 27.63 -0.97 -4.26
C ALA A 52 26.18 -1.48 -4.29
N MET A 53 25.42 -1.30 -3.21
CA MET A 53 24.00 -1.64 -3.14
C MET A 53 23.18 -0.97 -4.24
N PHE A 54 23.51 0.26 -4.60
CA PHE A 54 22.77 1.03 -5.61
C PHE A 54 23.34 0.87 -7.02
N THR A 55 24.62 0.52 -7.16
CA THR A 55 25.31 0.50 -8.46
C THR A 55 25.50 -0.91 -9.02
N GLN A 56 25.50 -1.94 -8.18
CA GLN A 56 25.72 -3.33 -8.60
C GLN A 56 24.44 -4.15 -8.58
N THR A 57 24.41 -5.21 -9.40
CA THR A 57 23.32 -6.19 -9.46
C THR A 57 23.42 -7.21 -8.33
N THR A 58 22.35 -7.97 -8.11
CA THR A 58 22.34 -9.06 -7.13
C THR A 58 23.49 -10.04 -7.36
N PRO A 59 24.25 -10.37 -6.30
CA PRO A 59 25.38 -11.29 -6.39
C PRO A 59 24.91 -12.72 -6.64
N ALA A 60 25.75 -13.52 -7.31
CA ALA A 60 25.56 -14.95 -7.42
C ALA A 60 25.77 -15.65 -6.05
N PRO A 61 25.21 -16.84 -5.83
CA PRO A 61 25.44 -17.60 -4.60
C PRO A 61 26.94 -17.83 -4.37
N GLY A 62 27.43 -17.52 -3.17
CA GLY A 62 28.84 -17.69 -2.81
C GLY A 62 29.83 -16.66 -3.38
N SER A 63 29.35 -15.67 -4.15
CA SER A 63 30.20 -14.52 -4.57
C SER A 63 30.25 -13.45 -3.48
N GLU A 64 31.41 -12.81 -3.30
CA GLU A 64 31.57 -11.69 -2.38
C GLU A 64 31.00 -10.39 -2.98
N GLY A 65 30.44 -9.52 -2.13
CA GLY A 65 29.88 -8.23 -2.55
C GLY A 65 28.51 -8.32 -3.22
N GLY A 66 28.25 -7.42 -4.17
CA GLY A 66 26.99 -7.29 -4.91
C GLY A 66 26.10 -6.14 -4.46
N GLY A 67 25.00 -5.95 -5.19
CA GLY A 67 24.04 -4.89 -4.90
C GLY A 67 22.60 -5.28 -5.21
N LEU A 68 21.70 -4.29 -5.21
CA LEU A 68 20.26 -4.46 -5.40
C LEU A 68 19.74 -3.63 -6.58
N LEU A 69 20.61 -3.14 -7.48
CA LEU A 69 20.21 -2.26 -8.59
C LEU A 69 19.06 -2.84 -9.42
N ASN A 70 19.17 -4.11 -9.82
CA ASN A 70 18.14 -4.81 -10.58
C ASN A 70 16.81 -4.89 -9.82
N ALA A 71 16.85 -5.13 -8.51
CA ALA A 71 15.66 -5.20 -7.67
C ALA A 71 15.00 -3.82 -7.48
N ILE A 72 15.80 -2.77 -7.32
CA ILE A 72 15.32 -1.38 -7.20
C ILE A 72 14.63 -0.97 -8.51
N VAL A 73 15.31 -1.14 -9.64
CA VAL A 73 14.77 -0.77 -10.96
C VAL A 73 13.53 -1.58 -11.28
N GLY A 74 13.55 -2.90 -11.08
CA GLY A 74 12.38 -3.72 -11.34
C GLY A 74 11.19 -3.40 -10.43
N SER A 75 11.43 -3.04 -9.15
CA SER A 75 10.35 -2.55 -8.26
C SER A 75 9.74 -1.26 -8.76
N LEU A 76 10.57 -0.29 -9.18
CA LEU A 76 10.09 0.98 -9.73
C LEU A 76 9.29 0.79 -11.02
N MET A 77 9.71 -0.13 -11.89
CA MET A 77 8.98 -0.47 -13.11
C MET A 77 7.62 -1.10 -12.80
N LEU A 78 7.58 -2.09 -11.91
CA LEU A 78 6.35 -2.79 -11.52
C LEU A 78 5.36 -1.85 -10.82
N VAL A 79 5.82 -1.11 -9.80
CA VAL A 79 4.99 -0.16 -9.07
C VAL A 79 4.57 0.98 -9.99
N GLY A 80 5.49 1.56 -10.76
CA GLY A 80 5.20 2.66 -11.68
C GLY A 80 4.13 2.29 -12.71
N LEU A 81 4.27 1.14 -13.39
CA LEU A 81 3.27 0.70 -14.36
C LEU A 81 1.94 0.33 -13.69
N SER A 82 1.99 -0.31 -12.51
CA SER A 82 0.79 -0.63 -11.74
C SER A 82 0.02 0.64 -11.34
N THR A 83 0.73 1.71 -10.98
CA THR A 83 0.17 3.02 -10.64
C THR A 83 -0.47 3.68 -11.84
N LEU A 84 0.21 3.63 -12.99
CA LEU A 84 -0.28 4.21 -14.24
C LEU A 84 -1.61 3.59 -14.67
N ILE A 85 -1.83 2.32 -14.35
CA ILE A 85 -3.08 1.59 -14.64
C ILE A 85 -4.11 1.81 -13.53
N SER A 86 -3.74 1.55 -12.27
CA SER A 86 -4.67 1.54 -11.14
C SER A 86 -5.19 2.92 -10.76
N THR A 87 -4.38 3.97 -10.89
CA THR A 87 -4.76 5.34 -10.52
C THR A 87 -5.91 5.88 -11.38
N PRO A 88 -5.81 5.92 -12.73
CA PRO A 88 -6.91 6.42 -13.55
C PRO A 88 -8.17 5.56 -13.42
N ILE A 89 -8.03 4.23 -13.44
CA ILE A 89 -9.15 3.31 -13.28
C ILE A 89 -9.84 3.53 -11.93
N GLY A 90 -9.06 3.61 -10.85
CA GLY A 90 -9.57 3.79 -9.50
C GLY A 90 -10.24 5.15 -9.28
N ILE A 91 -9.65 6.23 -9.79
CA ILE A 91 -10.24 7.57 -9.67
C ILE A 91 -11.55 7.64 -10.47
N LEU A 92 -11.58 7.15 -11.71
CA LEU A 92 -12.78 7.21 -12.54
C LEU A 92 -13.92 6.36 -11.96
N ALA A 93 -13.61 5.14 -11.49
CA ALA A 93 -14.60 4.30 -10.81
C ALA A 93 -15.07 4.92 -9.48
N GLY A 94 -14.17 5.54 -8.71
CA GLY A 94 -14.53 6.26 -7.49
C GLY A 94 -15.44 7.46 -7.77
N ILE A 95 -15.18 8.23 -8.83
CA ILE A 95 -16.07 9.32 -9.29
C ILE A 95 -17.44 8.77 -9.66
N TYR A 96 -17.49 7.67 -10.41
CA TYR A 96 -18.75 7.03 -10.78
C TYR A 96 -19.56 6.60 -9.55
N LEU A 97 -18.92 5.98 -8.56
CA LEU A 97 -19.59 5.56 -7.32
C LEU A 97 -20.05 6.74 -6.47
N ALA A 98 -19.30 7.84 -6.44
CA ALA A 98 -19.65 9.01 -5.66
C ALA A 98 -20.77 9.85 -6.29
N GLU A 99 -20.92 9.82 -7.62
CA GLU A 99 -21.89 10.63 -8.37
C GLU A 99 -23.18 9.85 -8.70
N TYR A 100 -23.06 8.56 -9.02
CA TYR A 100 -24.18 7.73 -9.50
C TYR A 100 -24.55 6.60 -8.54
N GLY A 101 -23.91 6.52 -7.39
CA GLY A 101 -23.94 5.31 -6.56
C GLY A 101 -24.92 5.27 -5.41
N ASP A 102 -25.81 6.25 -5.26
CA ASP A 102 -26.80 6.25 -4.17
C ASP A 102 -28.03 5.38 -4.51
N ASP A 103 -28.45 5.29 -5.78
CA ASP A 103 -29.64 4.52 -6.21
C ASP A 103 -29.36 3.44 -7.29
N ASN A 104 -28.08 3.19 -7.61
CA ASN A 104 -27.73 2.30 -8.72
C ASN A 104 -27.27 0.91 -8.24
N LYS A 105 -27.95 -0.15 -8.71
CA LYS A 105 -27.57 -1.55 -8.45
C LYS A 105 -26.12 -1.83 -8.85
N VAL A 106 -25.65 -1.26 -9.97
CA VAL A 106 -24.26 -1.43 -10.44
C VAL A 106 -23.28 -0.85 -9.42
N ALA A 107 -23.59 0.28 -8.80
CA ALA A 107 -22.71 0.88 -7.81
C ALA A 107 -22.64 0.06 -6.51
N HIS A 108 -23.77 -0.50 -6.05
CA HIS A 108 -23.77 -1.42 -4.91
C HIS A 108 -22.93 -2.67 -5.18
N VAL A 109 -23.07 -3.28 -6.35
CA VAL A 109 -22.26 -4.44 -6.75
C VAL A 109 -20.78 -4.09 -6.84
N THR A 110 -20.43 -2.97 -7.46
CA THR A 110 -19.04 -2.53 -7.58
C THR A 110 -18.41 -2.24 -6.21
N ARG A 111 -19.13 -1.60 -5.26
CA ARG A 111 -18.64 -1.43 -3.88
C ARG A 111 -18.43 -2.77 -3.20
N PHE A 112 -19.39 -3.68 -3.31
CA PHE A 112 -19.28 -5.02 -2.73
C PHE A 112 -18.07 -5.79 -3.27
N VAL A 113 -17.86 -5.79 -4.59
CA VAL A 113 -16.68 -6.42 -5.22
C VAL A 113 -15.39 -5.75 -4.75
N THR A 114 -15.35 -4.42 -4.71
CA THR A 114 -14.21 -3.64 -4.20
C THR A 114 -13.86 -4.06 -2.76
N ASP A 115 -14.87 -4.31 -1.93
CA ASP A 115 -14.70 -4.66 -0.51
C ASP A 115 -14.21 -6.09 -0.31
N ILE A 116 -14.70 -7.00 -1.16
CA ILE A 116 -14.16 -8.36 -1.24
C ILE A 116 -12.68 -8.30 -1.64
N MET A 117 -12.32 -7.50 -2.65
CA MET A 117 -10.92 -7.40 -3.10
C MET A 117 -9.99 -6.83 -2.02
N LEU A 118 -10.45 -5.87 -1.21
CA LEU A 118 -9.66 -5.33 -0.09
C LEU A 118 -9.44 -6.34 1.04
N SER A 119 -10.40 -7.25 1.22
CA SER A 119 -10.38 -8.29 2.27
C SER A 119 -9.71 -9.57 1.80
N ALA A 120 -9.62 -9.79 0.48
CA ALA A 120 -9.02 -10.97 -0.11
C ALA A 120 -7.53 -11.04 0.23
N PRO A 121 -7.02 -12.22 0.62
CA PRO A 121 -5.59 -12.42 0.80
C PRO A 121 -4.83 -12.13 -0.51
N SER A 122 -3.76 -11.32 -0.47
CA SER A 122 -3.04 -10.93 -1.69
C SER A 122 -2.40 -12.10 -2.44
N ILE A 123 -2.13 -13.21 -1.74
CA ILE A 123 -1.67 -14.48 -2.33
C ILE A 123 -2.69 -15.07 -3.31
N VAL A 124 -3.99 -14.94 -3.02
CA VAL A 124 -5.08 -15.45 -3.87
C VAL A 124 -5.17 -14.65 -5.16
N ILE A 125 -5.00 -13.33 -5.07
CA ILE A 125 -4.94 -12.44 -6.25
C ILE A 125 -3.72 -12.81 -7.12
N GLY A 126 -2.57 -13.08 -6.50
CA GLY A 126 -1.38 -13.57 -7.20
C GLY A 126 -1.62 -14.88 -7.96
N LEU A 127 -2.24 -15.85 -7.30
CA LEU A 127 -2.55 -17.15 -7.90
C LEU A 127 -3.60 -17.04 -9.02
N PHE A 128 -4.59 -16.15 -8.87
CA PHE A 128 -5.56 -15.85 -9.92
C PHE A 128 -4.86 -15.30 -11.18
N VAL A 129 -3.96 -14.33 -11.02
CA VAL A 129 -3.20 -13.78 -12.15
C VAL A 129 -2.24 -14.80 -12.74
N TYR A 130 -1.65 -15.67 -11.93
CA TYR A 130 -0.86 -16.79 -12.43
C TYR A 130 -1.69 -17.69 -13.34
N ALA A 131 -2.86 -18.14 -12.89
CA ALA A 131 -3.73 -19.01 -13.68
C ALA A 131 -4.25 -18.33 -14.97
N MET A 132 -4.58 -17.04 -14.90
CA MET A 132 -5.11 -16.29 -16.04
C MET A 132 -4.03 -15.92 -17.06
N TYR A 133 -2.82 -15.57 -16.63
CA TYR A 133 -1.77 -15.02 -17.50
C TYR A 133 -0.57 -15.95 -17.60
N VAL A 134 0.14 -16.19 -16.49
CA VAL A 134 1.43 -16.90 -16.49
C VAL A 134 1.29 -18.34 -17.00
N ALA A 135 0.23 -19.04 -16.60
CA ALA A 135 -0.04 -20.41 -17.05
C ALA A 135 -0.30 -20.50 -18.57
N ASN A 136 -0.89 -19.47 -19.16
CA ASN A 136 -1.17 -19.42 -20.60
C ASN A 136 0.07 -19.06 -21.42
N VAL A 137 0.84 -18.07 -20.95
CA VAL A 137 2.05 -17.59 -21.64
C VAL A 137 3.27 -18.49 -21.33
N LYS A 138 3.17 -19.36 -20.32
CA LYS A 138 4.17 -20.35 -19.88
C LYS A 138 5.51 -19.74 -19.42
N HIS A 139 5.53 -18.46 -19.06
CA HIS A 139 6.67 -17.82 -18.42
C HIS A 139 6.24 -16.71 -17.46
N PHE A 140 7.08 -16.45 -16.45
CA PHE A 140 6.89 -15.31 -15.55
C PHE A 140 7.23 -14.01 -16.28
N SER A 141 6.57 -12.92 -15.90
CA SER A 141 6.77 -11.62 -16.54
C SER A 141 6.49 -10.47 -15.57
N GLY A 142 7.16 -9.35 -15.80
CA GLY A 142 6.83 -8.08 -15.16
C GLY A 142 5.40 -7.62 -15.43
N TYR A 143 4.85 -7.92 -16.62
CA TYR A 143 3.45 -7.63 -16.92
C TYR A 143 2.48 -8.38 -16.00
N ALA A 144 2.72 -9.67 -15.75
CA ALA A 144 1.92 -10.43 -14.79
C ALA A 144 1.99 -9.82 -13.38
N GLY A 145 3.19 -9.43 -12.94
CA GLY A 145 3.37 -8.76 -11.64
C GLY A 145 2.62 -7.43 -11.58
N THR A 146 2.68 -6.64 -12.64
CA THR A 146 1.98 -5.36 -12.76
C THR A 146 0.47 -5.53 -12.65
N ILE A 147 -0.09 -6.53 -13.35
CA ILE A 147 -1.53 -6.85 -13.30
C ILE A 147 -1.94 -7.21 -11.86
N ALA A 148 -1.16 -8.07 -11.19
CA ALA A 148 -1.46 -8.46 -9.82
C ALA A 148 -1.41 -7.27 -8.84
N LEU A 149 -0.37 -6.42 -8.93
CA LEU A 149 -0.28 -5.22 -8.11
C LEU A 149 -1.41 -4.22 -8.44
N ALA A 150 -1.77 -4.08 -9.72
CA ALA A 150 -2.85 -3.18 -10.13
C ALA A 150 -4.20 -3.63 -9.56
N LEU A 151 -4.49 -4.93 -9.57
CA LEU A 151 -5.70 -5.49 -8.94
C LEU A 151 -5.76 -5.22 -7.44
N ILE A 152 -4.61 -5.17 -6.75
CA ILE A 152 -4.55 -4.82 -5.33
C ILE A 152 -4.72 -3.30 -5.11
N ALA A 153 -4.13 -2.48 -5.98
CA ALA A 153 -4.18 -1.01 -5.86
C ALA A 153 -5.54 -0.40 -6.22
N VAL A 154 -6.19 -0.88 -7.28
CA VAL A 154 -7.47 -0.36 -7.78
C VAL A 154 -8.50 -0.17 -6.66
N PRO A 155 -8.85 -1.19 -5.85
CA PRO A 155 -9.92 -1.03 -4.88
C PRO A 155 -9.58 -0.05 -3.75
N VAL A 156 -8.29 0.11 -3.42
CA VAL A 156 -7.82 1.13 -2.47
C VAL A 156 -8.04 2.53 -3.04
N VAL A 157 -7.68 2.76 -4.30
CA VAL A 157 -7.87 4.06 -4.98
C VAL A 157 -9.36 4.37 -5.18
N VAL A 158 -10.17 3.37 -5.55
CA VAL A 158 -11.64 3.52 -5.69
C VAL A 158 -12.25 3.98 -4.37
N ARG A 159 -11.99 3.24 -3.29
CA ARG A 159 -12.59 3.52 -1.98
C ARG A 159 -12.14 4.86 -1.41
N THR A 160 -10.87 5.19 -1.53
CA THR A 160 -10.36 6.49 -1.08
C THR A 160 -10.98 7.63 -1.88
N THR A 161 -11.14 7.48 -3.19
CA THR A 161 -11.79 8.48 -4.05
C THR A 161 -13.28 8.64 -3.74
N ASP A 162 -14.05 7.55 -3.61
CA ASP A 162 -15.50 7.59 -3.26
C ASP A 162 -15.70 8.29 -1.91
N ASN A 163 -14.94 7.90 -0.88
CA ASN A 163 -15.01 8.51 0.44
C ASN A 163 -14.69 10.00 0.42
N MET A 164 -13.64 10.40 -0.29
CA MET A 164 -13.25 11.82 -0.38
C MET A 164 -14.31 12.65 -1.08
N LEU A 165 -14.85 12.17 -2.22
CA LEU A 165 -15.86 12.91 -2.98
C LEU A 165 -17.18 13.09 -2.22
N ARG A 166 -17.50 12.21 -1.26
CA ARG A 166 -18.68 12.31 -0.39
C ARG A 166 -18.53 13.35 0.72
N LEU A 167 -17.32 13.84 0.99
CA LEU A 167 -17.09 14.92 1.96
C LEU A 167 -17.43 16.31 1.39
N VAL A 168 -17.69 16.42 0.08
CA VAL A 168 -18.04 17.69 -0.56
C VAL A 168 -19.46 18.10 -0.12
N PRO A 169 -19.66 19.31 0.42
CA PRO A 169 -20.98 19.78 0.83
C PRO A 169 -21.98 19.85 -0.33
N ASN A 170 -23.22 19.40 -0.10
CA ASN A 170 -24.29 19.43 -1.11
C ASN A 170 -24.61 20.85 -1.61
N SER A 171 -24.47 21.87 -0.75
CA SER A 171 -24.69 23.27 -1.14
C SER A 171 -23.79 23.73 -2.28
N LEU A 172 -22.54 23.26 -2.33
CA LEU A 172 -21.61 23.54 -3.42
C LEU A 172 -22.07 22.88 -4.73
N LEU A 173 -22.65 21.68 -4.64
CA LEU A 173 -23.17 20.93 -5.78
C LEU A 173 -24.43 21.57 -6.33
N GLU A 174 -25.37 21.91 -5.45
CA GLU A 174 -26.63 22.60 -5.80
C GLU A 174 -26.35 23.94 -6.47
N ALA A 175 -25.38 24.72 -5.97
CA ALA A 175 -24.95 25.96 -6.60
C ALA A 175 -24.35 25.73 -8.01
N ALA A 176 -23.51 24.70 -8.17
CA ALA A 176 -22.94 24.36 -9.48
C ALA A 176 -24.01 23.90 -10.48
N PHE A 177 -25.00 23.13 -10.03
CA PHE A 177 -26.12 22.71 -10.86
C PHE A 177 -27.07 23.86 -11.21
N ALA A 178 -27.29 24.82 -10.30
CA ALA A 178 -28.09 26.02 -10.54
C ALA A 178 -27.49 26.92 -11.64
N LEU A 179 -26.16 26.89 -11.83
CA LEU A 179 -25.46 27.56 -12.94
C LEU A 179 -25.59 26.81 -14.28
N GLY A 180 -26.38 25.73 -14.35
CA GLY A 180 -26.56 24.92 -15.56
C GLY A 180 -25.36 24.03 -15.90
N ALA A 181 -24.44 23.78 -14.95
CA ALA A 181 -23.30 22.92 -15.20
C ALA A 181 -23.75 21.44 -15.36
N PRO A 182 -23.35 20.74 -16.43
CA PRO A 182 -23.66 19.33 -16.59
C PRO A 182 -22.92 18.48 -15.53
N ARG A 183 -23.50 17.34 -15.15
CA ARG A 183 -22.98 16.45 -14.08
C ARG A 183 -21.50 16.10 -14.21
N TRP A 184 -21.01 15.81 -15.42
CA TRP A 184 -19.59 15.49 -15.63
C TRP A 184 -18.66 16.68 -15.34
N LYS A 185 -19.09 17.93 -15.59
CA LYS A 185 -18.33 19.14 -15.22
C LYS A 185 -18.35 19.34 -13.71
N VAL A 186 -19.49 19.14 -13.05
CA VAL A 186 -19.59 19.23 -11.59
C VAL A 186 -18.69 18.19 -10.93
N ALA A 187 -18.72 16.94 -11.40
CA ALA A 187 -17.87 15.86 -10.88
C ALA A 187 -16.36 16.16 -11.05
N LEU A 188 -15.91 16.56 -12.24
CA LEU A 188 -14.49 16.74 -12.52
C LEU A 188 -13.93 18.10 -12.09
N LEU A 189 -14.67 19.19 -12.33
CA LEU A 189 -14.17 20.55 -12.13
C LEU A 189 -14.50 21.12 -10.75
N VAL A 190 -15.55 20.63 -10.09
CA VAL A 190 -15.99 21.09 -8.77
C VAL A 190 -15.62 20.06 -7.70
N ARG A 191 -16.23 18.87 -7.72
CA ARG A 191 -16.03 17.84 -6.68
C ARG A 191 -14.58 17.37 -6.60
N LEU A 192 -14.04 16.82 -7.68
CA LEU A 192 -12.68 16.28 -7.70
C LEU A 192 -11.65 17.37 -7.37
N ARG A 193 -11.87 18.61 -7.83
CA ARG A 193 -10.97 19.74 -7.53
C ARG A 193 -11.01 20.13 -6.06
N ALA A 194 -12.18 20.10 -5.42
CA ALA A 194 -12.33 20.38 -3.99
C ALA A 194 -11.55 19.37 -3.14
N VAL A 195 -11.59 18.08 -3.50
CA VAL A 195 -11.01 16.99 -2.69
C VAL A 195 -9.72 16.41 -3.26
N LYS A 196 -9.10 17.09 -4.23
CA LYS A 196 -7.90 16.60 -4.94
C LYS A 196 -6.77 16.15 -4.01
N ALA A 197 -6.59 16.87 -2.89
CA ALA A 197 -5.56 16.56 -1.92
C ALA A 197 -5.81 15.24 -1.20
N GLY A 198 -7.07 14.96 -0.85
CA GLY A 198 -7.48 13.70 -0.25
C GLY A 198 -7.35 12.53 -1.22
N VAL A 199 -7.70 12.74 -2.49
CA VAL A 199 -7.54 11.71 -3.55
C VAL A 199 -6.07 11.40 -3.79
N VAL A 200 -5.21 12.42 -3.92
CA VAL A 200 -3.76 12.22 -4.07
C VAL A 200 -3.18 11.49 -2.86
N THR A 201 -3.64 11.83 -1.65
CA THR A 201 -3.24 11.10 -0.42
C THR A 201 -3.61 9.63 -0.50
N GLY A 202 -4.84 9.33 -0.95
CA GLY A 202 -5.31 7.95 -1.17
C GLY A 202 -4.47 7.17 -2.18
N VAL A 203 -4.09 7.79 -3.29
CA VAL A 203 -3.20 7.20 -4.30
C VAL A 203 -1.81 6.92 -3.73
N LEU A 204 -1.23 7.87 -2.99
CA LEU A 204 0.09 7.69 -2.35
C LEU A 204 0.06 6.57 -1.29
N LEU A 205 -1.04 6.41 -0.56
CA LEU A 205 -1.22 5.29 0.37
C LEU A 205 -1.37 3.94 -0.36
N ALA A 206 -2.08 3.91 -1.49
CA ALA A 206 -2.16 2.71 -2.33
C ALA A 206 -0.78 2.31 -2.88
N LEU A 207 0.01 3.30 -3.33
CA LEU A 207 1.39 3.16 -3.77
C LEU A 207 2.30 2.58 -2.69
N ALA A 208 2.26 3.18 -1.50
CA ALA A 208 2.98 2.72 -0.33
C ALA A 208 2.68 1.24 -0.05
N ARG A 209 1.40 0.84 -0.13
CA ARG A 209 0.98 -0.56 0.05
C ARG A 209 1.56 -1.49 -1.01
N ILE A 210 1.34 -1.22 -2.30
CA ILE A 210 1.78 -2.14 -3.37
C ILE A 210 3.30 -2.25 -3.48
N SER A 211 4.04 -1.23 -3.05
CA SER A 211 5.51 -1.28 -3.04
C SER A 211 6.09 -2.34 -2.10
N GLY A 212 5.32 -2.77 -1.11
CA GLY A 212 5.71 -3.80 -0.14
C GLY A 212 5.03 -5.17 -0.34
N GLU A 213 4.27 -5.37 -1.42
CA GLU A 213 3.56 -6.64 -1.64
C GLU A 213 4.52 -7.72 -2.20
N THR A 214 4.81 -8.75 -1.40
CA THR A 214 5.68 -9.87 -1.78
C THR A 214 4.89 -11.05 -2.38
N ALA A 215 3.80 -11.41 -1.71
CA ALA A 215 3.00 -12.61 -1.99
C ALA A 215 2.57 -12.75 -3.47
N PRO A 216 1.94 -11.75 -4.10
CA PRO A 216 1.50 -11.88 -5.49
C PRO A 216 2.66 -11.95 -6.49
N LEU A 217 3.79 -11.31 -6.17
CA LEU A 217 4.95 -11.24 -7.04
C LEU A 217 5.69 -12.58 -7.14
N LEU A 218 5.67 -13.40 -6.08
CA LEU A 218 6.23 -14.76 -6.09
C LEU A 218 5.59 -15.65 -7.15
N PHE A 219 4.33 -15.42 -7.51
CA PHE A 219 3.62 -16.20 -8.52
C PHE A 219 3.54 -15.52 -9.89
N THR A 220 4.10 -14.32 -10.08
CA THR A 220 3.85 -13.55 -11.30
C THR A 220 5.12 -13.03 -11.96
N ALA A 221 5.84 -12.11 -11.30
CA ALA A 221 7.12 -11.59 -11.78
C ALA A 221 8.30 -12.47 -11.35
N LEU A 222 8.11 -13.28 -10.31
CA LEU A 222 9.12 -14.10 -9.64
C LEU A 222 10.31 -13.26 -9.18
N ASN A 223 11.53 -13.65 -9.55
CA ASN A 223 12.77 -12.95 -9.28
C ASN A 223 13.75 -13.22 -10.43
N ASN A 224 14.68 -12.30 -10.66
CA ASN A 224 15.73 -12.44 -11.66
C ASN A 224 17.06 -11.94 -11.10
N GLN A 225 18.07 -12.80 -11.03
CA GLN A 225 19.40 -12.42 -10.51
C GLN A 225 20.17 -11.50 -11.47
N PHE A 226 19.80 -11.51 -12.75
CA PHE A 226 20.40 -10.64 -13.76
C PHE A 226 19.61 -9.34 -13.88
N PHE A 227 20.30 -8.28 -14.31
CA PHE A 227 19.64 -7.05 -14.69
C PHE A 227 18.81 -7.28 -15.95
N SER A 228 17.52 -6.94 -15.88
CA SER A 228 16.61 -6.96 -17.02
C SER A 228 15.65 -5.79 -16.91
N ALA A 229 15.53 -5.02 -17.98
CA ALA A 229 14.50 -3.98 -18.15
C ALA A 229 13.35 -4.45 -19.06
N ASP A 230 13.36 -5.73 -19.47
CA ASP A 230 12.30 -6.31 -20.30
C ASP A 230 11.14 -6.79 -19.42
N MET A 231 10.00 -6.08 -19.51
CA MET A 231 8.76 -6.38 -18.78
C MET A 231 8.13 -7.72 -19.17
N ASN A 232 8.49 -8.30 -20.31
CA ASN A 232 8.00 -9.62 -20.71
C ASN A 232 8.81 -10.76 -20.07
N ARG A 233 9.92 -10.45 -19.39
CA ARG A 233 10.75 -11.44 -18.69
C ARG A 233 10.54 -11.39 -17.18
N PRO A 234 11.04 -12.38 -16.42
CA PRO A 234 11.08 -12.29 -14.96
C PRO A 234 11.86 -11.03 -14.54
N LEU A 235 11.29 -10.27 -13.59
CA LEU A 235 11.91 -9.06 -13.04
C LEU A 235 12.20 -9.23 -11.55
N ALA A 236 13.38 -8.76 -11.15
CA ALA A 236 13.71 -8.63 -9.75
C ALA A 236 12.86 -7.55 -9.09
N ASN A 237 12.48 -7.77 -7.84
CA ASN A 237 11.77 -6.78 -7.03
C ASN A 237 12.25 -6.88 -5.59
N LEU A 238 12.28 -5.74 -4.89
CA LEU A 238 12.82 -5.62 -3.55
C LEU A 238 12.11 -6.55 -2.55
N PRO A 239 10.77 -6.64 -2.50
CA PRO A 239 10.10 -7.47 -1.50
C PRO A 239 10.46 -8.97 -1.65
N VAL A 240 10.50 -9.49 -2.89
CA VAL A 240 10.89 -10.88 -3.14
C VAL A 240 12.37 -11.12 -2.89
N VAL A 241 13.24 -10.18 -3.27
CA VAL A 241 14.70 -10.31 -3.03
C VAL A 241 15.00 -10.29 -1.53
N ILE A 242 14.39 -9.38 -0.76
CA ILE A 242 14.52 -9.33 0.70
C ILE A 242 14.09 -10.66 1.32
N TYR A 243 12.94 -11.20 0.90
CA TYR A 243 12.44 -12.48 1.39
C TYR A 243 13.42 -13.63 1.11
N GLN A 244 13.89 -13.76 -0.14
CA GLN A 244 14.82 -14.82 -0.53
C GLN A 244 16.18 -14.68 0.16
N PHE A 245 16.71 -13.46 0.26
CA PHE A 245 18.01 -13.20 0.85
C PHE A 245 18.02 -13.33 2.38
N ALA A 246 16.91 -12.98 3.05
CA ALA A 246 16.76 -13.16 4.49
C ALA A 246 16.77 -14.64 4.90
N MET A 247 16.24 -15.53 4.05
CA MET A 247 16.21 -16.98 4.29
C MET A 247 17.49 -17.71 3.84
N SER A 248 18.45 -16.98 3.28
CA SER A 248 19.67 -17.56 2.73
C SER A 248 20.71 -17.86 3.81
N PRO A 249 21.52 -18.93 3.64
CA PRO A 249 22.64 -19.22 4.54
C PRO A 249 23.80 -18.21 4.41
N TYR A 250 23.88 -17.43 3.34
CA TYR A 250 25.01 -16.52 3.10
C TYR A 250 24.86 -15.18 3.86
N ASP A 251 25.92 -14.79 4.57
CA ASP A 251 25.95 -13.53 5.36
C ASP A 251 25.83 -12.27 4.49
N ASN A 252 26.46 -12.26 3.31
CA ASN A 252 26.36 -11.12 2.38
C ASN A 252 24.91 -10.91 1.90
N TRP A 253 24.17 -11.99 1.62
CA TRP A 253 22.76 -11.90 1.22
C TRP A 253 21.91 -11.41 2.37
N ARG A 254 22.10 -11.94 3.59
CA ARG A 254 21.39 -11.44 4.77
C ARG A 254 21.67 -9.95 5.03
N SER A 255 22.91 -9.50 4.85
CA SER A 255 23.27 -8.08 4.95
C SER A 255 22.52 -7.24 3.91
N LEU A 256 22.56 -7.64 2.63
CA LEU A 256 21.81 -6.97 1.55
C LEU A 256 20.29 -6.96 1.81
N ALA A 257 19.73 -8.01 2.43
CA ALA A 257 18.31 -8.05 2.81
C ALA A 257 17.97 -6.98 3.87
N TRP A 258 18.84 -6.77 4.87
CA TRP A 258 18.67 -5.69 5.86
C TRP A 258 18.74 -4.31 5.21
N GLY A 259 19.71 -4.10 4.32
CA GLY A 259 19.81 -2.85 3.55
C GLY A 259 18.56 -2.61 2.68
N GLY A 260 18.11 -3.64 1.96
CA GLY A 260 16.92 -3.58 1.11
C GLY A 260 15.65 -3.28 1.89
N ALA A 261 15.47 -3.94 3.05
CA ALA A 261 14.36 -3.70 3.96
C ALA A 261 14.36 -2.25 4.48
N LEU A 262 15.53 -1.70 4.81
CA LEU A 262 15.67 -0.32 5.24
C LEU A 262 15.28 0.63 4.10
N LEU A 263 15.74 0.38 2.87
CA LEU A 263 15.40 1.17 1.69
C LEU A 263 13.88 1.22 1.46
N VAL A 264 13.21 0.07 1.43
CA VAL A 264 11.75 -0.01 1.25
C VAL A 264 11.01 0.72 2.38
N THR A 265 11.43 0.49 3.63
CA THR A 265 10.79 1.12 4.81
C THR A 265 10.90 2.64 4.75
N PHE A 266 12.09 3.19 4.46
CA PHE A 266 12.27 4.63 4.33
C PHE A 266 11.53 5.20 3.13
N SER A 267 11.47 4.48 2.02
CA SER A 267 10.76 4.91 0.80
C SER A 267 9.26 5.02 1.06
N VAL A 268 8.68 4.00 1.71
CA VAL A 268 7.26 3.98 2.12
C VAL A 268 6.98 5.08 3.15
N LEU A 269 7.86 5.24 4.15
CA LEU A 269 7.72 6.28 5.17
C LEU A 269 7.78 7.68 4.54
N ALA A 270 8.73 7.92 3.63
CA ALA A 270 8.86 9.19 2.92
C ALA A 270 7.60 9.48 2.09
N LEU A 271 7.08 8.50 1.34
CA LEU A 271 5.82 8.65 0.59
C LEU A 271 4.65 9.00 1.52
N ASN A 272 4.52 8.34 2.67
CA ASN A 272 3.47 8.62 3.64
C ASN A 272 3.58 10.01 4.27
N ILE A 273 4.80 10.45 4.63
CA ILE A 273 5.04 11.78 5.22
C ILE A 273 4.80 12.86 4.18
N LEU A 274 5.32 12.71 2.96
CA LEU A 274 5.11 13.65 1.85
C LEU A 274 3.62 13.78 1.54
N SER A 275 2.90 12.66 1.48
CA SER A 275 1.45 12.61 1.31
C SER A 275 0.73 13.47 2.35
N ARG A 276 1.10 13.32 3.63
CA ARG A 276 0.43 14.02 4.74
C ARG A 276 0.81 15.49 4.87
N THR A 277 2.04 15.86 4.52
CA THR A 277 2.58 17.21 4.72
C THR A 277 2.33 18.14 3.54
N VAL A 278 2.55 17.68 2.31
CA VAL A 278 2.43 18.50 1.10
C VAL A 278 0.96 18.74 0.72
N PHE A 279 0.09 17.76 0.97
CA PHE A 279 -1.33 17.83 0.62
C PHE A 279 -2.24 18.18 1.81
N HIS A 280 -1.68 18.70 2.90
CA HIS A 280 -2.49 19.23 3.99
C HIS A 280 -3.23 20.48 3.49
N GLN A 281 -4.50 20.34 3.12
CA GLN A 281 -5.36 21.49 2.82
C GLN A 281 -5.53 22.26 4.13
N ARG A 282 -4.96 23.48 4.20
CA ARG A 282 -5.35 24.46 5.21
C ARG A 282 -6.83 24.73 4.99
N THR A 283 -7.67 24.41 5.98
CA THR A 283 -9.04 24.89 6.06
C THR A 283 -9.00 26.41 5.89
N PRO A 284 -9.60 26.99 4.84
CA PRO A 284 -9.86 28.41 4.83
C PRO A 284 -10.89 28.65 5.94
N HIS A 285 -10.50 29.43 6.95
CA HIS A 285 -11.44 30.00 7.91
C HIS A 285 -12.35 31.01 7.20
#